data_AF-A0A7M4ESF6-F1
#
_entry.id   AF-A0A7M4ESF6-F1
#
_cell.length_a   1.000
_cell.length_b   1.000
_cell.length_c   1.000
_cell.angle_alpha   90.00
_cell.angle_beta   90.00
_cell.angle_gamma   90.00
#
_symmetry.space_group_name_H-M   'P 1'
#
loop_
_entity.id
_entity.type
_entity.pdbx_description
1 polymer ?
#
loop_
_entity_poly.entity_id
_entity_poly.type
_entity_poly.pdbx_seq_one_letter_code
_entity_poly.pdbx_strand_id
1 'polypeptide(L)'
;MGCTEARRRCDWDSRCSLALSRYMAYCGKLFNGLRCTAECRAVIEDMLAVPKAVLLNDCVCDGLERPICESVKENMARLCFGADLGGPGHGPGGAGSSGGSDGAADDYYDEEYEDEPGPRGKDEPDEPGPDFGFPHSTDRAARPALARLLLLLLLLLLPGRLL
;
A
#
# COMPACT_ATOMS: atom_id res chain seq x y z
N MET A 1 -6.54 17.06 9.76
CA MET A 1 -5.47 16.14 10.24
C MET A 1 -4.96 15.35 9.04
N GLY A 2 -3.64 15.17 8.88
CA GLY A 2 -3.06 14.40 7.77
C GLY A 2 -3.23 12.90 7.93
N CYS A 3 -3.36 12.17 6.81
CA CYS A 3 -3.54 10.70 6.82
C CYS A 3 -2.30 9.96 7.33
N THR A 4 -1.11 10.51 7.10
CA THR A 4 0.15 9.96 7.63
C THR A 4 0.12 9.92 9.16
N GLU A 5 -0.32 11.02 9.78
CA GLU A 5 -0.45 11.11 11.23
C GLU A 5 -1.60 10.25 11.76
N ALA A 6 -2.74 10.18 11.05
CA ALA A 6 -3.87 9.34 11.44
C ALA A 6 -3.49 7.86 11.45
N ARG A 7 -2.70 7.42 10.46
CA ARG A 7 -2.18 6.06 10.38
C ARG A 7 -1.24 5.75 11.52
N ARG A 8 -0.29 6.63 11.83
CA ARG A 8 0.57 6.46 13.02
C ARG A 8 -0.25 6.27 14.30
N ARG A 9 -1.28 7.09 14.53
CA ARG A 9 -2.12 6.95 15.74
C ARG A 9 -2.93 5.66 15.76
N CYS A 10 -3.36 5.16 14.60
CA CYS A 10 -4.03 3.88 14.47
C CYS A 10 -3.06 2.72 14.75
N ASP A 11 -1.83 2.80 14.23
CA ASP A 11 -0.82 1.76 14.42
C ASP A 11 -0.42 1.58 15.89
N TRP A 12 -0.39 2.67 16.67
CA TRP A 12 -0.17 2.64 18.12
C TRP A 12 -1.32 2.02 18.92
N ASP A 13 -2.48 1.78 18.32
CA ASP A 13 -3.64 1.17 18.95
C ASP A 13 -3.86 -0.25 18.42
N SER A 14 -3.77 -1.26 19.28
CA SER A 14 -3.85 -2.66 18.86
C SER A 14 -5.17 -3.02 18.17
N ARG A 15 -6.29 -2.41 18.58
CA ARG A 15 -7.60 -2.65 17.95
C ARG A 15 -7.68 -1.99 16.58
N CYS A 16 -7.18 -0.75 16.47
CA CYS A 16 -7.16 -0.03 15.20
C CYS A 16 -6.19 -0.67 14.19
N SER A 17 -4.97 -1.01 14.61
CA SER A 17 -3.98 -1.66 13.73
C SER A 17 -4.46 -3.01 13.21
N LEU A 18 -5.19 -3.78 14.02
CA LEU A 18 -5.85 -5.01 13.58
C LEU A 18 -6.97 -4.73 12.56
N ALA A 19 -7.80 -3.71 12.78
CA ALA A 19 -8.83 -3.33 11.82
C ALA A 19 -8.22 -2.85 10.50
N LEU A 20 -7.16 -2.04 10.56
CA LEU A 20 -6.42 -1.53 9.40
C LEU A 20 -5.74 -2.67 8.62
N SER A 21 -5.15 -3.66 9.29
CA SER A 21 -4.56 -4.81 8.59
C SER A 21 -5.60 -5.66 7.86
N ARG A 22 -6.79 -5.86 8.46
CA ARG A 22 -7.92 -6.51 7.76
C ARG A 22 -8.39 -5.69 6.56
N TYR A 23 -8.51 -4.37 6.72
CA TYR A 23 -8.86 -3.48 5.61
C TYR A 23 -7.90 -3.67 4.43
N MET A 24 -6.59 -3.67 4.69
CA MET A 24 -5.58 -3.89 3.65
C MET A 24 -5.68 -5.28 2.99
N ALA A 25 -6.00 -6.32 3.76
CA ALA A 25 -6.10 -7.69 3.26
C ALA A 25 -7.35 -7.94 2.40
N TYR A 26 -8.52 -7.42 2.81
CA TYR A 26 -9.80 -7.72 2.17
C TYR A 26 -10.19 -6.70 1.09
N CYS A 27 -9.66 -5.47 1.15
CA CYS A 27 -10.02 -4.39 0.22
C CYS A 27 -9.03 -4.19 -0.93
N GLY A 28 -8.10 -5.12 -1.20
CA GLY A 28 -7.15 -4.97 -2.31
C GLY A 28 -7.80 -4.71 -3.68
N LYS A 29 -8.97 -5.31 -3.97
CA LYS A 29 -9.72 -5.04 -5.21
C LYS A 29 -10.30 -3.62 -5.26
N LEU A 30 -10.63 -3.05 -4.11
CA LEU A 30 -11.09 -1.67 -3.99
C LEU A 30 -9.96 -0.69 -4.30
N PHE A 31 -8.76 -0.94 -3.77
CA PHE A 31 -7.61 -0.06 -3.95
C PHE A 31 -7.20 0.07 -5.41
N ASN A 32 -7.37 -1.01 -6.18
CA ASN A 32 -7.12 -1.04 -7.62
C ASN A 32 -8.32 -0.52 -8.45
N GLY A 33 -9.37 0.00 -7.81
CA GLY A 33 -10.54 0.56 -8.49
C GLY A 33 -11.46 -0.45 -9.18
N LEU A 34 -11.32 -1.75 -8.90
CA LEU A 34 -12.07 -2.81 -9.58
C LEU A 34 -13.51 -2.94 -9.08
N ARG A 35 -13.68 -3.22 -7.78
CA ARG A 35 -15.00 -3.35 -7.13
C ARG A 35 -14.90 -3.36 -5.62
N CYS A 36 -15.98 -2.93 -4.95
CA CYS A 36 -16.18 -3.14 -3.52
C CYS A 36 -16.83 -4.51 -3.30
N THR A 37 -16.10 -5.48 -2.71
CA THR A 37 -16.67 -6.80 -2.40
C THR A 37 -17.51 -6.76 -1.12
N ALA A 38 -18.36 -7.77 -0.91
CA ALA A 38 -19.13 -7.88 0.33
C ALA A 38 -18.21 -8.00 1.55
N GLU A 39 -17.10 -8.73 1.43
CA GLU A 39 -16.10 -8.88 2.49
C GLU A 39 -15.41 -7.55 2.79
N CYS A 40 -15.01 -6.80 1.76
CA CYS A 40 -14.42 -5.47 1.95
C CYS A 40 -15.42 -4.50 2.61
N ARG A 41 -16.70 -4.52 2.21
CA ARG A 41 -17.75 -3.68 2.80
C ARG A 41 -17.92 -3.97 4.29
N ALA A 42 -18.01 -5.24 4.68
CA ALA A 42 -18.10 -5.64 6.08
C ALA A 42 -16.87 -5.16 6.89
N VAL A 43 -15.67 -5.26 6.31
CA VAL A 43 -14.45 -4.77 6.98
C VAL A 43 -14.43 -3.24 7.12
N ILE A 44 -14.97 -2.49 6.15
CA ILE A 44 -15.10 -1.03 6.26
C ILE A 44 -16.07 -0.67 7.40
N GLU A 45 -17.20 -1.36 7.52
CA GLU A 45 -18.17 -1.16 8.61
C GLU A 45 -17.52 -1.43 9.98
N ASP A 46 -16.80 -2.55 10.12
CA ASP A 46 -16.05 -2.89 11.33
C ASP A 46 -14.99 -1.83 11.67
N MET A 47 -14.31 -1.31 10.65
CA MET A 47 -13.29 -0.29 10.80
C MET A 47 -13.91 1.03 11.29
N LEU A 48 -15.04 1.45 10.75
CA LEU A 48 -15.74 2.68 11.17
C LEU A 48 -16.30 2.57 12.60
N ALA A 49 -16.48 1.36 13.14
CA ALA A 49 -16.82 1.14 14.55
C ALA A 49 -15.61 1.31 15.52
N VAL A 50 -14.40 1.54 15.00
CA VAL A 50 -13.20 1.82 15.80
C VAL A 50 -12.92 3.33 15.77
N PRO A 51 -13.03 4.05 16.92
CA PRO A 51 -12.94 5.52 16.94
C PRO A 51 -11.67 6.10 16.31
N LYS A 52 -10.52 5.43 16.50
CA LYS A 52 -9.24 5.87 15.90
C LYS A 52 -9.17 5.63 14.39
N ALA A 53 -9.92 4.67 13.87
CA ALA A 53 -9.95 4.38 12.44
C ALA A 53 -10.86 5.34 11.67
N VAL A 54 -11.89 5.91 12.32
CA VAL A 54 -12.70 6.98 11.72
C VAL A 54 -11.82 8.17 11.29
N LEU A 55 -10.76 8.47 12.04
CA LEU A 55 -9.79 9.51 11.66
C LEU A 55 -9.07 9.21 10.33
N LEU A 56 -8.92 7.94 9.94
CA LEU A 56 -8.37 7.55 8.64
C LEU A 56 -9.35 7.82 7.50
N ASN A 57 -10.65 7.74 7.77
CA ASN A 57 -11.67 8.08 6.80
C ASN A 57 -11.67 9.59 6.48
N ASP A 58 -11.52 10.42 7.51
CA ASP A 58 -11.72 11.88 7.41
C ASP A 58 -10.42 12.68 7.23
N CYS A 59 -9.26 12.02 7.27
CA CYS A 59 -7.98 12.70 7.12
C CYS A 59 -7.77 13.35 5.73
N VAL A 60 -6.87 14.32 5.64
CA VAL A 60 -6.41 14.87 4.36
C VAL A 60 -5.20 14.07 3.88
N CYS A 61 -5.23 13.59 2.63
CA CYS A 61 -4.12 12.85 2.06
C CYS A 61 -2.86 13.73 1.97
N ASP A 62 -1.76 13.25 2.54
CA ASP A 62 -0.50 13.95 2.67
C ASP A 62 0.70 13.00 2.50
N GLY A 63 1.90 13.56 2.34
CA GLY A 63 3.13 12.79 2.20
C GLY A 63 3.31 12.13 0.82
N LEU A 64 4.22 11.14 0.76
CA LEU A 64 4.59 10.45 -0.48
C LEU A 64 3.47 9.54 -1.01
N GLU A 65 2.63 9.00 -0.13
CA GLU A 65 1.51 8.14 -0.49
C GLU A 65 0.26 8.92 -0.92
N ARG A 66 0.34 10.26 -1.05
CA ARG A 66 -0.81 11.11 -1.37
C ARG A 66 -1.60 10.66 -2.61
N PRO A 67 -0.98 10.36 -3.78
CA PRO A 67 -1.72 9.91 -4.95
C PRO A 67 -2.49 8.60 -4.73
N ILE A 68 -1.89 7.67 -3.98
CA ILE A 68 -2.50 6.38 -3.65
C ILE A 68 -3.65 6.59 -2.67
N CYS A 69 -3.45 7.43 -1.64
CA CYS A 69 -4.48 7.79 -0.67
C CYS A 69 -5.71 8.41 -1.34
N GLU A 70 -5.51 9.38 -2.25
CA GLU A 70 -6.59 10.05 -2.97
C GLU A 70 -7.37 9.05 -3.85
N SER A 71 -6.66 8.20 -4.61
CA SER A 71 -7.26 7.14 -5.41
C SER A 71 -8.08 6.14 -4.56
N VAL A 72 -7.55 5.69 -3.42
CA VAL A 72 -8.26 4.77 -2.53
C VAL A 72 -9.51 5.43 -1.96
N LYS A 73 -9.44 6.70 -1.56
CA LYS A 73 -10.60 7.44 -1.04
C LYS A 73 -11.69 7.61 -2.11
N GLU A 74 -11.29 7.97 -3.33
CA GLU A 74 -12.23 8.09 -4.46
C GLU A 74 -12.86 6.74 -4.80
N ASN A 75 -12.06 5.68 -4.89
CA ASN A 75 -12.55 4.33 -5.15
C ASN A 75 -13.53 3.86 -4.07
N MET A 76 -13.22 4.11 -2.79
CA MET A 76 -14.12 3.80 -1.68
C MET A 76 -15.46 4.54 -1.81
N ALA A 77 -15.41 5.85 -2.06
CA ALA A 77 -16.61 6.67 -2.27
C ALA A 77 -17.44 6.15 -3.46
N ARG A 78 -16.83 5.89 -4.62
CA ARG A 78 -17.54 5.48 -5.84
C ARG A 78 -18.05 4.04 -5.79
N LEU A 79 -17.25 3.09 -5.31
CA LEU A 79 -17.53 1.65 -5.42
C LEU A 79 -18.30 1.08 -4.23
N CYS A 80 -18.10 1.63 -3.01
CA CYS A 80 -18.79 1.13 -1.83
C CYS A 80 -20.06 1.94 -1.52
N PHE A 81 -20.03 3.27 -1.71
CA PHE A 81 -21.12 4.19 -1.32
C PHE A 81 -21.81 4.89 -2.50
N GLY A 82 -21.14 5.00 -3.65
CA GLY A 82 -21.67 5.64 -4.86
C GLY A 82 -22.75 4.82 -5.57
N ALA A 83 -22.94 3.56 -5.15
CA ALA A 83 -24.03 2.70 -5.61
C ALA A 83 -25.33 2.88 -4.81
N ASP A 84 -25.35 3.70 -3.75
CA ASP A 84 -26.59 3.94 -2.98
C ASP A 84 -27.61 4.83 -3.73
N LEU A 85 -27.29 5.27 -4.96
CA LEU A 85 -28.29 5.74 -5.95
C LEU A 85 -28.92 4.59 -6.77
N GLY A 86 -28.65 3.33 -6.43
CA GLY A 86 -29.21 2.15 -7.07
C GLY A 86 -29.10 0.92 -6.17
N GLY A 87 -30.10 0.74 -5.30
CA GLY A 87 -30.19 -0.28 -4.25
C GLY A 87 -30.02 -1.77 -4.67
N PRO A 88 -30.42 -2.69 -3.79
CA PRO A 88 -29.79 -4.01 -3.63
C PRO A 88 -30.03 -4.93 -4.83
N GLY A 89 -29.03 -5.12 -5.69
CA GLY A 89 -29.21 -5.97 -6.87
C GLY A 89 -27.97 -6.39 -7.67
N HIS A 90 -26.75 -6.01 -7.31
CA HIS A 90 -25.59 -6.30 -8.17
C HIS A 90 -24.75 -7.48 -7.65
N GLY A 91 -25.38 -8.66 -7.67
CA GLY A 91 -24.68 -9.94 -7.82
C GLY A 91 -24.04 -10.08 -9.21
N PRO A 92 -23.15 -11.06 -9.43
CA PRO A 92 -22.17 -11.03 -10.51
C PRO A 92 -22.82 -11.32 -11.87
N GLY A 93 -22.99 -10.30 -12.71
CA GLY A 93 -23.54 -10.52 -14.06
C GLY A 93 -24.03 -9.30 -14.84
N GLY A 94 -23.65 -8.07 -14.49
CA GLY A 94 -24.03 -6.88 -15.25
C GLY A 94 -23.19 -6.72 -16.51
N ALA A 95 -23.66 -7.28 -17.63
CA ALA A 95 -23.40 -6.76 -18.97
C ALA A 95 -23.66 -5.23 -18.96
N GLY A 96 -22.81 -4.38 -19.52
CA GLY A 96 -22.54 -4.31 -20.95
C GLY A 96 -23.20 -3.05 -21.51
N SER A 97 -22.37 -2.17 -22.10
CA SER A 97 -22.70 -1.13 -23.09
C SER A 97 -23.39 0.18 -22.66
N SER A 98 -22.66 1.29 -22.85
CA SER A 98 -22.92 2.31 -23.90
C SER A 98 -21.98 3.51 -23.67
N GLY A 99 -21.30 4.12 -24.63
CA GLY A 99 -21.28 3.95 -26.07
C GLY A 99 -20.06 4.69 -26.64
N GLY A 100 -19.56 4.20 -27.77
CA GLY A 100 -18.63 4.96 -28.60
C GLY A 100 -19.35 6.12 -29.28
N SER A 101 -18.66 7.25 -29.39
CA SER A 101 -18.92 8.32 -30.36
C SER A 101 -17.62 9.09 -30.58
N ASP A 102 -16.83 8.56 -31.50
CA ASP A 102 -16.21 9.24 -32.64
C ASP A 102 -16.29 10.77 -32.70
N GLY A 103 -15.11 11.40 -32.86
CA GLY A 103 -14.92 12.56 -33.74
C GLY A 103 -14.73 13.92 -33.06
N ALA A 104 -13.47 14.37 -32.93
CA ALA A 104 -13.04 15.71 -33.35
C ALA A 104 -11.51 15.80 -33.27
N ALA A 105 -10.90 16.06 -34.43
CA ALA A 105 -9.50 16.43 -34.60
C ALA A 105 -9.29 17.92 -34.26
N ASP A 106 -8.02 18.32 -34.35
CA ASP A 106 -7.43 19.66 -34.15
C ASP A 106 -7.14 19.99 -32.68
N ASP A 107 -5.93 20.39 -32.28
CA ASP A 107 -4.93 21.17 -32.99
C ASP A 107 -3.49 20.92 -32.47
N TYR A 108 -2.58 20.87 -33.43
CA TYR A 108 -1.12 20.87 -33.28
C TYR A 108 -0.66 22.20 -32.66
N TYR A 109 0.10 22.17 -31.56
CA TYR A 109 0.99 23.27 -31.19
C TYR A 109 2.43 22.87 -31.55
N ASP A 110 2.91 23.50 -32.62
CA ASP A 110 4.29 23.51 -33.10
C ASP A 110 5.04 24.59 -32.31
N GLU A 111 5.98 24.18 -31.45
CA GLU A 111 6.97 25.09 -30.86
C GLU A 111 8.28 24.79 -31.58
N GLU A 112 8.51 25.58 -32.63
CA GLU A 112 9.74 25.71 -33.39
C GLU A 112 10.90 26.04 -32.44
N TYR A 113 11.71 25.04 -32.09
CA TYR A 113 13.00 25.26 -31.44
C TYR A 113 14.12 25.11 -32.48
N GLU A 114 14.84 26.21 -32.64
CA GLU A 114 15.83 26.49 -33.67
C GLU A 114 16.99 25.47 -33.72
N ASP A 115 17.41 25.21 -34.96
CA ASP A 115 18.50 24.32 -35.39
C ASP A 115 19.87 24.93 -35.05
N GLU A 116 20.70 24.22 -34.27
CA GLU A 116 22.14 24.52 -34.13
C GLU A 116 22.94 23.26 -34.54
N PRO A 117 23.75 23.32 -35.62
CA PRO A 117 24.51 22.15 -36.08
C PRO A 117 25.90 22.09 -35.43
N GLY A 118 26.16 21.01 -34.68
CA GLY A 118 27.48 20.67 -34.11
C GLY A 118 27.96 19.27 -34.54
N PRO A 119 29.26 19.05 -34.80
CA PRO A 119 29.69 18.09 -35.81
C PRO A 119 30.04 16.68 -35.29
N ARG A 120 29.77 15.71 -36.17
CA ARG A 120 30.59 14.53 -36.53
C ARG A 120 31.23 13.71 -35.40
N GLY A 121 30.69 12.49 -35.26
CA GLY A 121 31.42 11.23 -35.47
C GLY A 121 32.41 10.80 -34.39
N LYS A 122 32.13 9.62 -33.80
CA LYS A 122 33.08 8.51 -33.61
C LYS A 122 32.34 7.31 -33.01
N ASP A 123 32.43 6.20 -33.72
CA ASP A 123 32.19 4.85 -33.21
C ASP A 123 33.08 4.57 -32.00
N GLU A 124 32.54 4.10 -30.86
CA GLU A 124 33.21 3.27 -29.84
C GLU A 124 32.24 2.88 -28.70
N PRO A 125 32.51 1.82 -27.90
CA PRO A 125 31.63 0.66 -27.74
C PRO A 125 30.79 0.69 -26.45
N ASP A 126 29.77 -0.19 -26.40
CA ASP A 126 28.94 -0.48 -25.23
C ASP A 126 29.77 -0.70 -23.96
N GLU A 127 29.75 0.26 -23.04
CA GLU A 127 30.15 0.04 -21.65
C GLU A 127 29.05 -0.73 -20.91
N PRO A 128 29.36 -1.86 -20.26
CA PRO A 128 28.41 -2.51 -19.38
C PRO A 128 28.17 -1.63 -18.15
N GLY A 129 26.90 -1.27 -17.93
CA GLY A 129 26.46 -0.50 -16.77
C GLY A 129 26.88 -1.13 -15.44
N PRO A 130 26.90 -0.34 -14.35
CA PRO A 130 27.40 -0.79 -13.06
C PRO A 130 26.58 -1.97 -12.53
N ASP A 131 27.30 -3.04 -12.22
CA ASP A 131 26.84 -4.22 -11.49
C ASP A 131 26.23 -3.75 -10.15
N PHE A 132 24.90 -3.72 -10.09
CA PHE A 132 24.17 -3.63 -8.83
C PHE A 132 24.27 -4.98 -8.12
N GLY A 133 25.47 -5.27 -7.61
CA GLY A 133 25.74 -6.40 -6.75
C GLY A 133 24.91 -6.27 -5.48
N PHE A 134 23.81 -7.00 -5.43
CA PHE A 134 23.08 -7.19 -4.18
C PHE A 134 24.04 -7.86 -3.17
N PRO A 135 24.27 -7.27 -1.99
CA PRO A 135 25.06 -7.94 -0.97
C PRO A 135 24.33 -9.23 -0.58
N HIS A 136 24.96 -10.37 -0.89
CA HIS A 136 24.55 -11.67 -0.42
C HIS A 136 24.46 -11.59 1.11
N SER A 137 23.25 -11.72 1.64
CA SER A 137 23.02 -11.74 3.08
C SER A 137 23.82 -12.90 3.64
N THR A 138 24.88 -12.58 4.39
CA THR A 138 25.53 -13.58 5.21
C THR A 138 24.57 -13.88 6.35
N ASP A 139 23.95 -15.06 6.28
CA ASP A 139 23.20 -15.65 7.37
C ASP A 139 24.11 -15.75 8.59
N ARG A 140 24.11 -14.69 9.39
CA ARG A 140 24.77 -14.66 10.69
C ARG A 140 23.84 -15.40 11.62
N ALA A 141 23.97 -16.73 11.62
CA ALA A 141 23.31 -17.63 12.55
C ALA A 141 23.44 -17.06 13.99
N ALA A 142 22.35 -16.48 14.48
CA ALA A 142 22.24 -16.00 15.84
C ALA A 142 22.35 -17.23 16.75
N ARG A 143 23.49 -17.38 17.43
CA ARG A 143 23.68 -18.41 18.44
C ARG A 143 22.59 -18.22 19.52
N PRO A 144 21.87 -19.27 19.95
CA PRO A 144 20.88 -19.14 21.00
C PRO A 144 21.58 -18.87 22.34
N ALA A 145 21.66 -17.59 22.73
CA ALA A 145 22.14 -17.15 24.04
C ALA A 145 21.30 -17.73 25.20
N LEU A 146 20.13 -18.28 24.91
CA LEU A 146 19.19 -18.87 25.87
C LEU A 146 19.73 -20.15 26.53
N ALA A 147 20.54 -20.94 25.81
CA ALA A 147 21.10 -22.19 26.37
C ALA A 147 22.07 -21.92 27.53
N ARG A 148 22.82 -20.81 27.48
CA ARG A 148 23.73 -20.41 28.57
C ARG A 148 22.99 -19.88 29.78
N LEU A 149 21.88 -19.16 29.57
CA LEU A 149 21.06 -18.63 30.66
C LEU A 149 20.34 -19.75 31.41
N LEU A 150 19.81 -20.74 30.68
CA LEU A 150 19.18 -21.94 31.26
C LEU A 150 20.17 -22.77 32.08
N LEU A 151 21.40 -22.97 31.59
CA LEU A 151 22.44 -23.73 32.31
C LEU A 151 22.85 -23.05 33.63
N LEU A 152 22.97 -21.71 33.64
CA LEU A 152 23.24 -20.93 34.84
C LEU A 152 22.09 -20.98 35.84
N LEU A 153 20.84 -20.90 35.36
CA LEU A 153 19.66 -21.01 36.22
C LEU A 153 19.55 -22.39 36.86
N LEU A 154 19.82 -23.46 36.09
CA LEU A 154 19.86 -24.84 36.58
C LEU A 154 20.92 -25.02 37.66
N LEU A 155 22.13 -24.47 37.48
CA LEU A 155 23.20 -24.55 38.49
C LEU A 155 22.85 -23.82 39.79
N LEU A 156 22.08 -22.71 39.72
CA LEU A 156 21.61 -21.97 40.90
C LEU A 156 20.44 -22.67 41.62
N LEU A 157 19.70 -23.53 40.92
CA LEU A 157 18.55 -24.27 41.44
C LEU A 157 18.91 -25.65 42.01
N LEU A 158 20.16 -26.12 41.88
CA LEU A 158 20.64 -27.30 42.60
C LEU A 158 21.08 -26.92 44.02
N PRO A 159 20.34 -27.30 45.07
CA PRO A 159 20.81 -27.10 46.44
C PRO A 159 21.95 -28.08 46.72
N GLY A 160 23.17 -27.57 46.88
CA GLY A 160 24.25 -28.34 47.54
C GLY A 160 25.54 -28.55 46.75
N ARG A 161 26.13 -27.49 46.18
CA ARG A 161 27.56 -27.51 45.82
C ARG A 161 28.29 -26.32 46.41
N LEU A 162 28.36 -26.31 47.73
CA LEU A 162 29.43 -25.65 48.46
C LEU A 162 29.88 -26.59 49.59
N LEU A 163 30.73 -27.55 49.23
CA LEU A 163 31.72 -28.14 50.12
C LEU A 163 32.92 -28.61 49.29
#